data_AF-A0AA90PVH6-F1
#
_entry.id   AF-A0AA90PVH6-F1
#
_cell.length_a   1.000
_cell.length_b   1.000
_cell.length_c   1.000
_cell.angle_alpha   90.00
_cell.angle_beta   90.00
_cell.angle_gamma   90.00
#
_symmetry.space_group_name_H-M   'P 1'
#
loop_
_entity.id
_entity.type
_entity.pdbx_description
1 polymer ?
#
loop_
_entity_poly.entity_id
_entity_poly.type
_entity_poly.pdbx_seq_one_letter_code
_entity_poly.pdbx_strand_id
1 'polypeptide(L)'
;MKRVLLFLFICSILSANSSMPMPIQGKFPKHLDECIDGYLYRVFIDDKGQIIPSSIHQVLEKSSLHEKILPKTCKIETQKPVK
;
A
#
# COMPACT_ATOMS: atom_id res chain seq x y z
N MET A 1 1.57 -43.61 -50.29
CA MET A 1 2.18 -42.31 -49.95
C MET A 1 1.96 -42.08 -48.46
N LYS A 2 3.00 -42.35 -47.66
CA LYS A 2 3.01 -42.31 -46.18
C LYS A 2 4.16 -41.37 -45.83
N ARG A 3 3.99 -40.50 -44.83
CA ARG A 3 4.98 -39.56 -44.24
C ARG A 3 4.93 -38.12 -44.77
N VAL A 4 3.93 -37.37 -44.36
CA VAL A 4 4.02 -35.90 -44.23
C VAL A 4 3.28 -35.48 -42.96
N LEU A 5 3.81 -35.86 -41.79
CA LEU A 5 3.21 -35.49 -40.51
C LEU A 5 4.26 -35.40 -39.40
N LEU A 6 5.40 -34.78 -39.73
CA LEU A 6 6.57 -34.72 -38.83
C LEU A 6 7.35 -33.41 -39.00
N PHE A 7 6.66 -32.28 -39.17
CA PHE A 7 7.31 -30.97 -39.35
C PHE A 7 6.73 -29.82 -38.51
N LEU A 8 6.03 -30.11 -37.41
CA LEU A 8 5.49 -29.05 -36.53
C LEU A 8 5.95 -29.15 -35.06
N PHE A 9 6.99 -29.93 -34.74
CA PHE A 9 7.35 -30.21 -33.35
C PHE A 9 8.69 -29.63 -32.84
N ILE A 10 9.34 -28.69 -33.56
CA ILE A 10 10.68 -28.20 -33.17
C ILE A 10 10.83 -26.67 -33.18
N CYS A 11 9.76 -25.89 -32.96
CA CYS A 11 9.90 -24.42 -32.86
C CYS A 11 9.28 -23.82 -31.58
N SER A 12 9.23 -24.58 -30.50
CA SER A 12 8.63 -24.11 -29.23
C SER A 12 9.62 -23.87 -28.10
N ILE A 13 10.94 -23.90 -28.33
CA ILE A 13 11.91 -23.75 -27.24
C ILE A 13 13.13 -22.95 -27.69
N LEU A 14 13.00 -21.63 -27.76
CA LEU A 14 14.10 -20.75 -27.36
C LEU A 14 13.53 -19.42 -26.84
N SER A 15 13.03 -19.53 -25.60
CA SER A 15 13.18 -18.57 -24.52
C SER A 15 13.29 -17.11 -24.92
N ALA A 16 12.14 -16.44 -24.89
CA ALA A 16 12.02 -15.01 -24.67
C ALA A 16 12.85 -14.60 -23.44
N ASN A 17 14.09 -14.16 -23.68
CA ASN A 17 14.88 -13.36 -22.74
C ASN A 17 14.36 -11.92 -22.72
N SER A 18 13.04 -11.72 -22.66
CA SER A 18 12.51 -10.44 -22.22
C SER A 18 12.83 -10.38 -20.74
N SER A 19 13.85 -9.59 -20.38
CA SER A 19 14.03 -9.11 -19.02
C SER A 19 12.71 -8.49 -18.59
N MET A 20 11.87 -9.27 -17.90
CA MET A 20 10.72 -8.73 -17.21
C MET A 20 11.28 -7.65 -16.31
N PRO A 21 10.88 -6.37 -16.46
CA PRO A 21 11.27 -5.36 -15.51
C PRO A 21 10.73 -5.87 -14.17
N MET A 22 11.64 -6.17 -13.22
CA MET A 22 11.24 -6.44 -11.85
C MET A 22 10.27 -5.32 -11.46
N PRO A 23 9.10 -5.64 -10.87
CA PRO A 23 8.22 -4.60 -10.38
C PRO A 23 9.07 -3.76 -9.43
N ILE A 24 9.29 -2.49 -9.80
CA ILE A 24 9.96 -1.52 -8.96
C ILE A 24 9.27 -1.64 -7.62
N GLN A 25 10.02 -2.08 -6.61
CA GLN A 25 9.52 -2.31 -5.26
C GLN A 25 9.14 -0.94 -4.73
N GLY A 26 7.90 -0.51 -5.04
CA GLY A 26 7.41 0.83 -4.75
C GLY A 26 7.44 0.99 -3.25
N LYS A 27 8.32 1.85 -2.76
CA LYS A 27 8.32 2.20 -1.34
C LYS A 27 7.00 2.89 -1.06
N PHE A 28 6.23 2.35 -0.14
CA PHE A 28 4.99 2.98 0.26
C PHE A 28 5.30 4.33 0.92
N PRO A 29 4.51 5.39 0.67
CA PRO A 29 4.71 6.68 1.28
C PRO A 29 4.78 6.58 2.81
N LYS A 30 5.60 7.43 3.43
CA LYS A 30 5.60 7.56 4.89
C LYS A 30 4.27 8.17 5.33
N HIS A 31 3.91 8.03 6.60
CA HIS A 31 2.69 8.63 7.15
C HIS A 31 2.94 9.32 8.49
N LEU A 32 2.06 10.25 8.81
CA LEU A 32 1.92 10.84 10.14
C LEU A 32 0.50 10.58 10.63
N ASP A 33 0.40 10.31 11.92
CA ASP A 33 -0.87 10.16 12.60
C ASP A 33 -1.04 11.34 13.57
N GLU A 34 -2.18 12.02 13.48
CA GLU A 34 -2.52 13.15 14.34
C GLU A 34 -3.85 12.91 15.04
N CYS A 35 -3.95 13.40 16.27
CA CYS A 35 -5.14 13.25 17.10
C CYS A 35 -5.96 14.54 17.09
N ILE A 36 -7.11 14.54 16.41
CA ILE A 36 -7.96 15.72 16.24
C ILE A 36 -9.36 15.38 16.75
N ASP A 37 -9.85 16.18 17.70
CA ASP A 37 -11.17 16.01 18.34
C ASP A 37 -11.42 14.59 18.90
N GLY A 38 -10.34 13.94 19.38
CA GLY A 38 -10.39 12.58 19.94
C GLY A 38 -10.40 11.45 18.90
N TYR A 39 -10.23 11.77 17.61
CA TYR A 39 -10.14 10.79 16.52
C TYR A 39 -8.78 10.83 15.83
N LEU A 40 -8.32 9.66 15.41
CA LEU A 40 -7.04 9.51 14.73
C LEU A 40 -7.18 9.79 13.24
N TYR A 41 -6.41 10.75 12.74
CA TYR A 41 -6.28 11.04 11.32
C TYR A 41 -4.90 10.64 10.84
N ARG A 42 -4.82 10.14 9.61
CA ARG A 42 -3.57 9.77 8.95
C ARG A 42 -3.39 10.58 7.69
N VAL A 43 -2.16 11.05 7.48
CA VAL A 43 -1.73 11.72 6.25
C VAL A 43 -0.51 11.02 5.70
N PHE A 44 -0.40 10.93 4.37
CA PHE A 44 0.78 10.39 3.70
C PHE A 44 1.72 11.52 3.28
N ILE A 45 3.01 11.27 3.44
CA ILE A 45 4.09 12.17 3.07
C ILE A 45 4.84 11.60 1.87
N ASP A 46 5.13 12.46 0.90
CA ASP A 46 6.02 12.14 -0.22
C ASP A 46 7.51 12.02 0.19
N ASP A 47 8.36 11.66 -0.76
CA ASP A 47 9.81 11.51 -0.54
C ASP A 47 10.51 12.83 -0.19
N LYS A 48 9.87 13.98 -0.42
CA LYS A 48 10.39 15.32 -0.11
C LYS A 48 9.95 15.81 1.27
N GLY A 49 9.19 15.02 2.02
CA GLY A 49 8.67 15.45 3.31
C GLY A 49 7.38 16.27 3.23
N GLN A 50 6.71 16.34 2.08
CA GLN A 50 5.49 17.12 1.88
C GLN A 50 4.23 16.25 2.02
N ILE A 51 3.19 16.81 2.63
CA ILE A 51 1.89 16.15 2.76
C ILE A 51 1.26 16.02 1.37
N ILE A 52 0.78 14.83 1.04
CA ILE A 52 -0.02 14.57 -0.16
C ILE A 52 -1.46 15.05 0.13
N PRO A 53 -1.97 16.12 -0.51
CA PRO A 53 -3.22 16.76 -0.06
C PRO A 53 -4.45 15.85 -0.06
N SER A 54 -4.54 14.91 -1.00
CA SER A 54 -5.65 13.95 -1.12
C SER A 54 -5.52 12.73 -0.20
N SER A 55 -4.49 12.69 0.64
CA SER A 55 -4.19 11.53 1.49
C SER A 55 -4.74 11.62 2.90
N ILE A 56 -5.34 12.76 3.28
CA ILE A 56 -5.86 12.99 4.62
C ILE A 56 -7.13 12.16 4.81
N HIS A 57 -7.12 11.24 5.78
CA HIS A 57 -8.28 10.41 6.08
C HIS A 57 -8.36 10.05 7.55
N GLN A 58 -9.58 9.78 8.01
CA GLN A 58 -9.82 9.26 9.35
C GLN A 58 -9.45 7.78 9.39
N VAL A 59 -8.66 7.37 10.38
CA VAL A 59 -8.32 5.97 10.58
C VAL A 59 -9.53 5.26 11.18
N LEU A 60 -9.89 4.12 10.60
CA LEU A 60 -11.00 3.30 11.06
C LEU A 60 -10.46 2.02 11.71
N GLU A 61 -11.17 1.55 12.74
CA GLU A 61 -10.88 0.29 13.40
C GLU A 61 -12.14 -0.58 13.52
N LYS A 62 -11.94 -1.89 13.49
CA LYS A 62 -13.03 -2.84 13.74
C LYS A 62 -13.34 -2.81 15.23
N SER A 63 -14.56 -2.44 15.60
CA SER A 63 -14.98 -2.47 17.00
C SER A 63 -14.98 -3.91 17.51
N SER A 64 -14.50 -4.13 18.72
CA SER A 64 -14.59 -5.43 19.40
C SER A 64 -15.99 -5.71 19.95
N LEU A 65 -16.76 -4.66 20.23
CA LEU A 65 -18.09 -4.74 20.83
C LEU A 65 -19.20 -4.89 19.79
N HIS A 66 -18.97 -4.41 18.57
CA HIS A 66 -19.94 -4.44 17.49
C HIS A 66 -19.22 -4.87 16.21
N GLU A 67 -19.87 -5.64 15.32
CA GLU A 67 -19.33 -5.96 13.99
C GLU A 67 -19.41 -4.75 13.03
N LYS A 68 -19.02 -3.57 13.52
CA LYS A 68 -19.02 -2.30 12.81
C LYS A 68 -17.59 -1.76 12.73
N ILE A 69 -17.31 -1.09 11.62
CA ILE A 69 -16.10 -0.30 11.43
C ILE A 69 -16.39 1.08 11.98
N LEU A 70 -15.61 1.52 12.96
CA LEU A 70 -15.78 2.80 13.65
C LEU A 70 -14.52 3.65 13.52
N PRO A 71 -14.63 4.99 13.60
CA PRO A 71 -13.48 5.86 13.75
C PRO A 71 -12.60 5.45 14.92
N LYS A 72 -11.31 5.30 14.66
CA LYS A 72 -10.32 5.01 15.69
C LYS A 72 -10.16 6.22 16.59
N THR A 73 -10.37 6.01 17.88
CA THR A 73 -10.21 7.06 18.89
C THR A 73 -8.76 7.17 19.35
N CYS A 74 -8.36 8.36 19.76
CA CYS A 74 -7.03 8.64 20.30
C CYS A 74 -7.14 9.57 21.51
N LYS A 75 -6.13 9.53 22.38
CA LYS A 75 -6.00 10.46 23.50
C LYS A 75 -4.86 11.41 23.17
N ILE A 76 -5.10 12.70 23.26
CA ILE A 76 -4.03 13.68 23.24
C ILE A 76 -3.21 13.44 24.50
N GLU A 77 -1.98 12.95 24.36
CA GLU A 77 -1.04 13.01 25.46
C GLU A 77 -0.75 14.49 25.69
N THR A 78 -1.43 15.09 26.66
CA THR A 78 -1.13 16.44 27.12
C THR A 78 0.33 16.43 27.50
N GLN A 79 1.19 17.04 26.67
CA GLN A 79 2.60 17.19 26.97
C GLN A 79 2.68 17.87 28.34
N LYS A 80 3.17 17.13 29.34
CA LYS A 80 3.40 17.70 30.68
C LYS A 80 4.28 18.93 30.47
N PRO A 81 3.95 20.09 31.07
CA PRO A 81 4.80 21.26 30.95
C PRO A 81 6.18 20.89 31.49
N VAL A 82 7.20 21.03 30.65
CA VAL A 82 8.59 21.00 31.07
C VAL A 82 8.76 22.21 32.00
N LYS A 83 8.92 21.91 33.29
CA LYS A 83 9.10 22.89 34.35
C LYS A 83 10.53 23.42 34.36
#